data_AF-A0A1M3NC42-F1
#
_entry.id   AF-A0A1M3NC42-F1
#
_cell.length_a   1.000
_cell.length_b   1.000
_cell.length_c   1.000
_cell.angle_alpha   90.00
_cell.angle_beta   90.00
_cell.angle_gamma   90.00
#
_symmetry.space_group_name_H-M   'P 1'
#
loop_
_entity.id
_entity.type
_entity.pdbx_description
1 polymer ?
#
loop_
_entity_poly.entity_id
_entity_poly.type
_entity_poly.pdbx_seq_one_letter_code
_entity_poly.pdbx_strand_id
1 'polypeptide(L)'
;MIGPMRRTVGLPLALALAAAAIGCESPKRFTTTTEVVQVEEFKDDKGQLEKLGLELVYADCPDARRILRADKSFAACAGRISPGDKLETELVSTWQSEKGSYKTEVVKLGKCALKQDPKEEANYEMVSSCSDVVTTGAVVGVRCDRTRNQELVAKCPWLRRK
;
A
#
# COMPACT_ATOMS: atom_id res chain seq x y z
N MET A 1 -58.81 45.89 31.59
CA MET A 1 -58.76 44.41 31.72
C MET A 1 -57.46 43.96 31.09
N ILE A 2 -56.52 43.47 31.91
CA ILE A 2 -55.15 43.14 31.53
C ILE A 2 -54.90 41.69 31.96
N GLY A 3 -54.45 40.85 31.01
CA GLY A 3 -53.89 39.50 31.22
C GLY A 3 -54.59 38.39 30.41
N PRO A 4 -53.92 37.26 30.07
CA PRO A 4 -52.58 36.83 30.47
C PRO A 4 -51.59 36.48 29.33
N MET A 5 -50.34 36.30 29.77
CA MET A 5 -49.17 35.74 29.09
C MET A 5 -49.42 34.44 28.29
N ARG A 6 -48.69 34.29 27.18
CA ARG A 6 -48.19 32.97 26.73
C ARG A 6 -46.69 33.02 26.49
N ARG A 7 -45.98 32.24 27.33
CA ARG A 7 -44.60 31.77 27.14
C ARG A 7 -44.59 30.63 26.12
N THR A 8 -43.63 30.65 25.22
CA THR A 8 -43.09 29.48 24.51
C THR A 8 -41.61 29.77 24.32
N VAL A 9 -40.76 29.43 25.31
CA VAL A 9 -40.05 28.14 25.45
C VAL A 9 -39.22 27.87 24.20
N GLY A 10 -37.91 28.08 24.33
CA GLY A 10 -36.92 27.70 23.32
C GLY A 10 -36.77 26.19 23.21
N LEU A 11 -36.32 25.74 22.04
CA LEU A 11 -35.85 24.39 21.75
C LEU A 11 -35.15 24.44 20.36
N PRO A 12 -34.16 23.59 20.08
CA PRO A 12 -32.79 23.82 20.48
C PRO A 12 -31.79 23.62 19.32
N LEU A 13 -30.58 24.09 19.55
CA LEU A 13 -29.28 23.49 19.26
C LEU A 13 -29.29 22.00 18.80
N ALA A 14 -29.80 21.68 17.61
CA ALA A 14 -29.85 20.29 17.09
C ALA A 14 -29.18 20.11 15.72
N LEU A 15 -28.55 21.16 15.16
CA LEU A 15 -27.89 21.09 13.85
C LEU A 15 -26.36 20.90 13.91
N ALA A 16 -25.76 20.80 15.11
CA ALA A 16 -24.31 20.79 15.25
C ALA A 16 -23.68 19.39 15.45
N LEU A 17 -24.45 18.32 15.61
CA LEU A 17 -23.90 16.96 15.84
C LEU A 17 -23.88 16.03 14.61
N ALA A 18 -24.46 16.43 13.47
CA ALA A 18 -24.54 15.56 12.29
C ALA A 18 -23.33 15.67 11.32
N ALA A 19 -22.42 16.63 11.53
CA ALA A 19 -21.30 16.88 10.61
C ALA A 19 -19.98 16.16 11.00
N ALA A 20 -19.96 15.36 12.08
CA ALA A 20 -18.73 14.74 12.58
C ALA A 20 -18.50 13.30 12.09
N ALA A 21 -19.30 12.78 11.15
CA ALA A 21 -18.96 11.57 10.42
C ALA A 21 -17.99 11.89 9.27
N ILE A 22 -16.88 12.54 9.58
CA ILE A 22 -15.72 12.56 8.69
C ILE A 22 -15.20 11.12 8.71
N GLY A 23 -15.59 10.35 7.69
CA GLY A 23 -15.28 8.94 7.54
C GLY A 23 -13.78 8.71 7.50
N CYS A 24 -13.18 8.49 8.67
CA CYS A 24 -11.84 7.94 8.79
C CYS A 24 -11.98 6.44 8.51
N GLU A 25 -11.84 6.04 7.24
CA GLU A 25 -11.83 4.61 6.90
C GLU A 25 -10.63 3.96 7.61
N SER A 26 -10.91 2.96 8.44
CA SER A 26 -9.87 2.29 9.22
C SER A 26 -8.86 1.59 8.31
N PRO A 27 -7.56 1.60 8.64
CA PRO A 27 -6.56 0.89 7.86
C PRO A 27 -6.90 -0.60 7.73
N LYS A 28 -6.81 -1.13 6.52
CA LYS A 28 -7.05 -2.55 6.23
C LYS A 28 -5.73 -3.31 6.25
N ARG A 29 -5.70 -4.47 6.91
CA ARG A 29 -4.54 -5.35 6.97
C ARG A 29 -4.71 -6.52 6.01
N PHE A 30 -3.64 -6.85 5.30
CA PHE A 30 -3.59 -8.00 4.40
C PHE A 30 -2.33 -8.80 4.69
N THR A 31 -2.42 -10.10 4.46
CA THR A 31 -1.27 -11.02 4.51
C THR A 31 -1.18 -11.72 3.16
N THR A 32 0.01 -11.75 2.57
CA THR A 32 0.28 -12.41 1.28
C THR A 32 1.68 -13.03 1.31
N THR A 33 2.06 -13.75 0.25
CA THR A 33 3.42 -14.22 0.06
C THR A 33 4.11 -13.39 -1.00
N THR A 34 5.33 -12.94 -0.71
CA THR A 34 6.21 -12.31 -1.71
C THR A 34 7.48 -13.11 -1.91
N GLU A 35 7.93 -13.17 -3.15
CA GLU A 35 9.27 -13.65 -3.51
C GLU A 35 10.23 -12.46 -3.58
N VAL A 36 11.41 -12.62 -3.00
CA VAL A 36 12.49 -11.65 -3.08
C VAL A 36 13.21 -11.85 -4.41
N VAL A 37 13.15 -10.87 -5.30
CA VAL A 37 13.80 -10.92 -6.61
C VAL A 37 15.21 -10.36 -6.56
N GLN A 38 15.39 -9.28 -5.79
CA GLN A 38 16.67 -8.61 -5.66
C GLN A 38 16.87 -8.10 -4.23
N VAL A 39 18.12 -8.15 -3.79
CA VAL A 39 18.58 -7.56 -2.53
C VAL A 39 19.75 -6.62 -2.83
N GLU A 40 19.72 -5.42 -2.28
CA GLU A 40 20.78 -4.42 -2.42
C GLU A 40 21.21 -3.92 -1.04
N GLU A 41 22.50 -3.98 -0.74
CA GLU A 41 23.05 -3.51 0.54
C GLU A 41 23.56 -2.08 0.42
N PHE A 42 23.11 -1.19 1.31
CA PHE A 42 23.64 0.16 1.42
C PHE A 42 24.46 0.26 2.71
N LYS A 43 25.77 0.41 2.54
CA LYS A 43 26.74 0.49 3.65
C LYS A 43 27.20 1.93 3.87
N ASP A 44 27.52 2.27 5.12
CA ASP A 44 28.20 3.52 5.45
C ASP A 44 29.70 3.49 5.07
N ASP A 45 30.40 4.60 5.32
CA ASP A 45 31.83 4.75 5.07
C ASP A 45 32.71 3.78 5.88
N LYS A 46 32.14 3.13 6.91
CA LYS A 46 32.79 2.13 7.76
C LYS A 46 32.44 0.69 7.34
N GLY A 47 31.68 0.53 6.25
CA GLY A 47 31.23 -0.76 5.75
C GLY A 47 30.08 -1.39 6.53
N GLN A 48 29.44 -0.66 7.45
CA GLN A 48 28.29 -1.14 8.21
C GLN A 48 27.00 -1.02 7.39
N LEU A 49 26.18 -2.07 7.43
CA LEU A 49 24.88 -2.07 6.75
C LEU A 49 23.93 -1.05 7.40
N GLU A 50 23.54 -0.03 6.65
CA GLU A 50 22.65 1.06 7.08
C GLU A 50 21.24 0.90 6.51
N LYS A 51 21.11 0.43 5.26
CA LYS A 51 19.81 0.18 4.63
C LYS A 51 19.85 -1.09 3.80
N LEU A 52 18.69 -1.70 3.63
CA LEU A 52 18.50 -2.85 2.73
C LEU A 52 17.45 -2.52 1.66
N GLY A 53 17.87 -2.56 0.41
CA GLY A 53 17.00 -2.50 -0.76
C GLY A 53 16.45 -3.88 -1.08
N LEU A 54 15.17 -3.96 -1.41
CA LEU A 54 14.49 -5.19 -1.80
C LEU A 54 13.61 -4.92 -3.02
N GLU A 55 13.71 -5.79 -4.03
CA GLU A 55 12.66 -5.96 -5.04
C GLU A 55 11.85 -7.20 -4.69
N LEU A 56 10.55 -7.02 -4.53
CA LEU A 56 9.61 -8.07 -4.19
C LEU A 56 8.59 -8.26 -5.31
N VAL A 57 8.20 -9.50 -5.56
CA VAL A 57 7.08 -9.87 -6.43
C VAL A 57 6.04 -10.61 -5.60
N TYR A 58 4.76 -10.27 -5.74
CA TYR A 58 3.69 -10.99 -5.03
C TYR A 58 3.43 -12.33 -5.70
N ALA A 59 3.44 -13.43 -4.95
CA ALA A 59 3.27 -14.78 -5.49
C ALA A 59 1.91 -14.95 -6.20
N ASP A 60 0.85 -14.34 -5.64
CA ASP A 60 -0.49 -14.41 -6.21
C ASP A 60 -0.70 -13.42 -7.37
N CYS A 61 0.14 -12.39 -7.48
CA CYS A 61 0.01 -11.28 -8.42
C CYS A 61 1.39 -10.88 -8.98
N PRO A 62 1.97 -11.70 -9.89
CA PRO A 62 3.33 -11.51 -10.38
C PRO A 62 3.51 -10.24 -11.25
N ASP A 63 2.40 -9.72 -11.80
CA ASP A 63 2.34 -8.44 -12.52
C ASP A 63 2.58 -7.22 -11.61
N ALA A 64 2.55 -7.42 -10.29
CA ALA A 64 2.78 -6.40 -9.29
C ALA A 64 4.12 -6.61 -8.59
N ARG A 65 4.95 -5.58 -8.62
CA ARG A 65 6.26 -5.51 -7.97
C ARG A 65 6.29 -4.41 -6.93
N ARG A 66 7.07 -4.64 -5.88
CA ARG A 66 7.33 -3.64 -4.83
C ARG A 66 8.83 -3.44 -4.71
N ILE A 67 9.26 -2.19 -4.83
CA ILE A 67 10.62 -1.79 -4.47
C ILE A 67 10.56 -1.17 -3.08
N LEU A 68 11.40 -1.66 -2.18
CA LEU A 68 11.51 -1.20 -0.82
C LEU A 68 12.96 -0.82 -0.51
N ARG A 69 13.13 0.26 0.24
CA ARG A 69 14.35 0.58 0.95
C ARG A 69 14.04 0.66 2.43
N ALA A 70 14.47 -0.36 3.14
CA ALA A 70 14.24 -0.54 4.57
C ALA A 70 15.41 0.02 5.38
N ASP A 71 15.11 0.46 6.59
CA ASP A 71 16.08 1.08 7.50
C ASP A 71 17.05 0.07 8.13
N LYS A 72 17.98 0.59 8.93
CA LYS A 72 19.00 -0.18 9.64
C LYS A 72 18.41 -1.25 10.57
N SER A 73 17.26 -0.97 11.19
CA SER A 73 16.60 -1.90 12.11
C SER A 73 16.08 -3.12 11.38
N PHE A 74 15.48 -2.91 10.21
CA PHE A 74 15.08 -4.00 9.33
C PHE A 74 16.32 -4.73 8.80
N ALA A 75 17.33 -4.01 8.33
CA ALA A 75 18.55 -4.59 7.77
C ALA A 75 19.26 -5.55 8.75
N ALA A 76 19.29 -5.19 10.04
CA ALA A 76 19.83 -6.04 11.10
C ALA A 76 19.00 -7.32 11.32
N CYS A 77 17.67 -7.25 11.20
CA CYS A 77 16.79 -8.42 11.31
C CYS A 77 16.85 -9.32 10.07
N ALA A 78 16.90 -8.69 8.89
CA ALA A 78 16.74 -9.29 7.59
C ALA A 78 18.05 -9.73 6.92
N GLY A 79 19.20 -9.63 7.61
CA GLY A 79 20.53 -9.89 7.04
C GLY A 79 20.80 -11.31 6.52
N ARG A 80 19.78 -12.18 6.46
CA ARG A 80 19.82 -13.52 5.84
C ARG A 80 18.87 -13.67 4.65
N ILE A 81 18.08 -12.65 4.35
CA ILE A 81 17.16 -12.68 3.22
C ILE A 81 17.98 -12.71 1.93
N SER A 82 17.67 -13.66 1.07
CA SER A 82 18.34 -13.87 -0.22
C SER A 82 17.34 -13.81 -1.37
N PRO A 83 17.80 -13.48 -2.60
CA PRO A 83 16.98 -13.67 -3.79
C PRO A 83 16.45 -15.11 -3.89
N GLY A 84 15.18 -15.26 -4.26
CA GLY A 84 14.44 -16.52 -4.29
C GLY A 84 13.69 -16.86 -3.00
N ASP A 85 13.95 -16.16 -1.89
CA ASP A 85 13.22 -16.39 -0.64
C ASP A 85 11.74 -16.04 -0.80
N LYS A 86 10.87 -16.94 -0.35
CA LYS A 86 9.43 -16.72 -0.27
C LYS A 86 9.04 -16.42 1.17
N LEU A 87 8.56 -15.21 1.40
CA LEU A 87 8.30 -14.68 2.72
C LEU A 87 6.84 -14.25 2.84
N GLU A 88 6.25 -14.51 4.01
CA GLU A 88 4.98 -13.92 4.38
C GLU A 88 5.15 -12.40 4.53
N THR A 89 4.23 -11.64 3.97
CA THR A 89 4.27 -10.18 3.92
C THR A 89 2.97 -9.63 4.47
N GLU A 90 3.08 -8.80 5.50
CA GLU A 90 1.94 -8.05 6.02
C GLU A 90 1.91 -6.66 5.40
N LEU A 91 0.73 -6.28 4.91
CA LEU A 91 0.45 -5.02 4.25
C LEU A 91 -0.61 -4.25 5.03
N VAL A 92 -0.45 -2.94 5.11
CA VAL A 92 -1.48 -2.02 5.61
C VAL A 92 -1.90 -1.10 4.47
N SER A 93 -3.20 -1.07 4.17
CA SER A 93 -3.79 -0.15 3.21
C SER A 93 -4.57 0.94 3.95
N THR A 94 -4.20 2.18 3.69
CA THR A 94 -4.74 3.37 4.36
C THR A 94 -5.30 4.34 3.32
N TRP A 95 -6.51 4.84 3.54
CA TRP A 95 -7.10 5.88 2.70
C TRP A 95 -6.39 7.23 2.91
N GLN A 96 -5.88 7.82 1.84
CA GLN A 96 -5.32 9.17 1.84
C GLN A 96 -6.36 10.14 1.27
N SER A 97 -7.09 10.80 2.16
CA SER A 97 -8.17 11.75 1.79
C SER A 97 -7.67 12.85 0.86
N GLU A 98 -6.50 13.40 1.12
CA GLU A 98 -5.86 14.46 0.31
C GLU A 98 -5.60 14.04 -1.13
N LYS A 99 -5.21 12.78 -1.35
CA LYS A 99 -4.96 12.22 -2.68
C LYS A 99 -6.16 11.49 -3.26
N GLY A 100 -7.25 11.41 -2.48
CA GLY A 100 -8.40 10.56 -2.73
C GLY A 100 -8.02 9.17 -3.23
N SER A 101 -7.05 8.49 -2.62
CA SER A 101 -6.54 7.18 -3.06
C SER A 101 -6.08 6.34 -1.87
N TYR A 102 -5.99 5.02 -2.04
CA TYR A 102 -5.38 4.15 -1.03
C TYR A 102 -3.85 4.13 -1.19
N LYS A 103 -3.14 4.19 -0.06
CA LYS A 103 -1.72 3.89 0.04
C LYS A 103 -1.56 2.54 0.73
N THR A 104 -0.80 1.64 0.11
CA THR A 104 -0.44 0.35 0.69
C THR A 104 1.03 0.33 1.07
N GLU A 105 1.30 -0.05 2.31
CA GLU A 105 2.61 -0.12 2.94
C GLU A 105 2.90 -1.54 3.40
N VAL A 106 4.14 -2.01 3.22
CA VAL A 106 4.63 -3.25 3.81
C VAL A 106 5.05 -2.94 5.23
N VAL A 107 4.45 -3.62 6.21
CA VAL A 107 4.75 -3.40 7.63
C VAL A 107 5.53 -4.54 8.25
N LYS A 108 5.60 -5.69 7.57
CA LYS A 108 6.37 -6.86 7.99
C LYS A 108 6.72 -7.73 6.80
N LEU A 109 7.93 -8.26 6.80
CA LEU A 109 8.43 -9.24 5.84
C LEU A 109 9.06 -10.40 6.59
N GLY A 110 8.50 -11.60 6.43
CA GLY A 110 8.82 -12.77 7.23
C GLY A 110 8.62 -12.51 8.73
N LYS A 111 9.70 -12.55 9.50
CA LYS A 111 9.69 -12.27 10.95
C LYS A 111 10.09 -10.83 11.29
N CYS A 112 10.45 -10.02 10.30
CA CYS A 112 11.02 -8.69 10.50
C CYS A 112 9.96 -7.61 10.30
N ALA A 113 9.77 -6.76 11.32
CA ALA A 113 8.96 -5.56 11.20
C ALA A 113 9.67 -4.55 10.29
N LEU A 114 8.91 -3.93 9.39
CA LEU A 114 9.42 -2.99 8.40
C LEU A 114 8.74 -1.63 8.63
N LYS A 115 9.55 -0.59 8.81
CA LYS A 115 9.09 0.78 8.87
C LYS A 115 9.51 1.51 7.60
N GLN A 116 8.53 1.87 6.76
CA GLN A 116 8.81 2.65 5.56
C GLN A 116 8.89 4.13 5.90
N ASP A 117 9.96 4.80 5.46
CA ASP A 117 10.01 6.27 5.51
C ASP A 117 9.09 6.82 4.41
N PRO A 118 8.06 7.61 4.74
CA PRO A 118 7.16 8.20 3.75
C PRO A 118 7.86 9.22 2.82
N LYS A 119 9.05 9.70 3.18
CA LYS A 119 9.87 10.60 2.36
C LYS A 119 10.87 9.86 1.46
N GLU A 120 11.03 8.55 1.64
CA GLU A 120 11.93 7.75 0.82
C GLU A 120 11.26 7.43 -0.52
N GLU A 121 11.66 8.15 -1.57
CA GLU A 121 11.12 8.02 -2.92
C GLU A 121 11.40 6.67 -3.57
N ALA A 122 12.41 5.93 -3.08
CA ALA A 122 12.72 4.58 -3.55
C ALA A 122 11.65 3.54 -3.17
N ASN A 123 10.72 3.87 -2.26
CA ASN A 123 9.63 3.00 -1.87
C ASN A 123 8.44 3.16 -2.83
N TYR A 124 8.32 2.29 -3.83
CA TYR A 124 7.21 2.34 -4.78
C TYR A 124 6.69 0.96 -5.19
N GLU A 125 5.50 0.97 -5.81
CA GLU A 125 4.85 -0.22 -6.35
C GLU A 125 4.59 -0.01 -7.82
N MET A 126 5.04 -0.97 -8.61
CA MET A 126 4.84 -1.01 -10.04
C MET A 126 3.85 -2.14 -10.35
N VAL A 127 2.80 -1.81 -11.11
CA VAL A 127 1.87 -2.81 -11.63
C VAL A 127 1.88 -2.64 -13.14
N SER A 128 2.15 -3.74 -13.85
CA SER A 128 2.13 -3.76 -15.31
C SER A 128 1.65 -5.12 -15.77
N SER A 129 0.57 -5.16 -16.53
CA SER A 129 0.08 -6.37 -17.18
C SER A 129 0.39 -6.30 -18.66
N CYS A 130 1.10 -7.29 -19.19
CA CYS A 130 1.51 -7.32 -20.59
C CYS A 130 0.78 -8.45 -21.32
N SER A 131 0.23 -8.15 -22.49
CA SER A 131 -0.43 -9.13 -23.36
C SER A 131 0.08 -9.04 -24.79
N ASP A 132 0.09 -10.18 -25.47
CA ASP A 132 0.46 -10.24 -26.90
C ASP A 132 -0.62 -9.56 -27.75
N VAL A 133 -0.16 -8.78 -28.72
CA VAL A 133 -1.02 -8.20 -29.76
C VAL A 133 -0.98 -9.14 -30.95
N VAL A 134 -2.11 -9.79 -31.24
CA VAL A 134 -2.24 -10.74 -32.35
C VAL A 134 -2.98 -10.10 -33.52
N THR A 135 -2.40 -10.15 -34.71
CA THR A 135 -3.04 -9.74 -35.98
C THR A 135 -2.93 -10.89 -36.98
N THR A 136 -4.05 -11.25 -37.61
CA THR A 136 -4.10 -12.34 -38.62
C THR A 136 -3.48 -13.67 -38.13
N GLY A 137 -3.59 -13.97 -36.83
CA GLY A 137 -3.08 -15.21 -36.22
C GLY A 137 -1.59 -15.19 -35.85
N ALA A 138 -0.88 -14.09 -36.08
CA ALA A 138 0.52 -13.91 -35.69
C ALA A 138 0.66 -12.87 -34.57
N VAL A 139 1.56 -13.11 -33.62
CA VAL A 139 1.95 -12.12 -32.60
C VAL A 139 2.76 -11.02 -33.30
N VAL A 140 2.26 -9.79 -33.27
CA VAL A 140 2.89 -8.62 -33.92
C VAL A 140 3.48 -7.63 -32.90
N GLY A 141 3.32 -7.88 -31.61
CA GLY A 141 3.91 -7.07 -30.55
C GLY A 141 3.37 -7.44 -29.17
N VAL A 142 3.79 -6.68 -28.16
CA VAL A 142 3.33 -6.80 -26.77
C VAL A 142 2.79 -5.45 -26.33
N ARG A 143 1.60 -5.44 -25.75
CA ARG A 143 0.99 -4.27 -25.13
C ARG A 143 1.07 -4.43 -23.61
N CYS A 144 1.79 -3.53 -22.96
CA CYS A 144 1.82 -3.45 -21.50
C CYS A 144 0.93 -2.31 -21.01
N ASP A 145 0.00 -2.63 -20.12
CA ASP A 145 -0.88 -1.68 -19.46
C ASP A 145 -0.47 -1.54 -17.99
N ARG A 146 -0.33 -0.29 -17.54
CA ARG A 146 -0.01 0.05 -16.13
C ARG A 146 -1.26 0.18 -15.26
N THR A 147 -2.43 -0.11 -15.83
CA THR A 147 -3.71 -0.05 -15.14
C THR A 147 -3.90 -1.28 -14.27
N ARG A 148 -4.42 -1.06 -13.06
CA ARG A 148 -4.84 -2.14 -12.16
C ARG A 148 -6.25 -2.55 -12.56
N ASN A 149 -6.36 -3.55 -13.43
CA ASN A 149 -7.67 -4.02 -13.87
C ASN A 149 -8.48 -4.60 -12.67
N GLN A 150 -9.80 -4.66 -12.81
CA GLN A 150 -10.69 -5.07 -11.72
C GLN A 150 -10.46 -6.53 -11.29
N GLU A 151 -10.06 -7.40 -12.22
CA GLU A 151 -9.76 -8.81 -11.93
C GLU A 151 -8.53 -8.95 -11.01
N LEU A 152 -7.45 -8.21 -11.31
CA LEU A 152 -6.25 -8.14 -10.49
C LEU A 152 -6.56 -7.58 -9.10
N VAL A 153 -7.38 -6.53 -9.01
CA VAL A 153 -7.78 -5.94 -7.72
C VAL A 153 -8.70 -6.87 -6.94
N ALA A 154 -9.57 -7.65 -7.60
CA ALA A 154 -10.39 -8.65 -6.93
C ALA A 154 -9.54 -9.77 -6.32
N LYS A 155 -8.49 -10.20 -7.03
CA LYS A 155 -7.54 -11.22 -6.53
C LYS A 155 -6.60 -10.66 -5.44
N CYS A 156 -6.08 -9.46 -5.65
CA CYS A 156 -5.09 -8.80 -4.80
C CYS A 156 -5.61 -7.41 -4.36
N PRO A 157 -6.53 -7.37 -3.37
CA PRO A 157 -7.24 -6.16 -2.97
C PRO A 157 -6.33 -5.04 -2.43
N TRP A 158 -5.14 -5.39 -1.94
CA TRP A 158 -4.13 -4.43 -1.48
C TRP A 158 -3.50 -3.61 -2.61
N LEU A 159 -3.68 -4.01 -3.88
CA LEU A 159 -3.20 -3.24 -5.03
C LEU A 159 -4.12 -2.06 -5.38
N ARG A 160 -5.35 -2.01 -4.86
CA ARG A 160 -6.32 -0.95 -5.16
C ARG A 160 -5.74 0.44 -4.89
N ARG A 161 -5.88 1.38 -5.84
CA ARG A 161 -5.48 2.78 -5.67
C ARG A 161 -6.60 3.83 -5.84
N LYS A 162 -7.79 3.40 -6.26
CA LYS A 162 -9.02 4.14 -6.60
C LYS A 162 -9.44 3.80 -8.02
#